data_AF-A0A5S9MD82-F1
#
_entry.id   AF-A0A5S9MD82-F1
#
_cell.length_a   1.000
_cell.length_b   1.000
_cell.length_c   1.000
_cell.angle_alpha   90.00
_cell.angle_beta   90.00
_cell.angle_gamma   90.00
#
_symmetry.space_group_name_H-M   'P 1'
#
loop_
_entity.id
_entity.type
_entity.pdbx_description
1 polymer ?
#
loop_
_entity_poly.entity_id
_entity_poly.type
_entity_poly.pdbx_seq_one_letter_code
_entity_poly.pdbx_strand_id
1 'polypeptide(L)' 'MLNLLKPKYLIPVNGEYRMQKAHSRIAEEVGMKRSDIFLIDKGDVVEFRGQNVKIGEKSSPRKHFDRWSWRW' A
#
# COMPACT_ATOMS: atom_id res chain seq x y z
N MET A 1 -14.10 10.74 1.95
CA MET A 1 -13.68 10.49 0.55
C MET A 1 -14.09 9.12 0.01
N LEU A 2 -13.92 8.02 0.75
CA LEU A 2 -14.21 6.66 0.24
C LEU A 2 -15.65 6.49 -0.29
N ASN A 3 -16.64 7.03 0.42
CA ASN A 3 -18.04 7.01 -0.01
C ASN A 3 -18.31 7.76 -1.33
N LEU A 4 -17.53 8.80 -1.63
CA LEU A 4 -17.71 9.61 -2.83
C LEU A 4 -17.03 8.97 -4.04
N LEU A 5 -15.80 8.47 -3.85
CA LEU A 5 -14.99 7.91 -4.92
C LEU A 5 -15.35 6.47 -5.29
N LYS A 6 -15.92 5.71 -4.35
CA LYS A 6 -16.27 4.28 -4.52
C LYS A 6 -15.17 3.49 -5.24
N PRO A 7 -13.93 3.49 -4.70
CA PRO A 7 -12.81 2.85 -5.38
C PRO A 7 -13.01 1.33 -5.46
N LYS A 8 -12.60 0.73 -6.58
CA LYS A 8 -12.60 -0.73 -6.74
C LYS A 8 -11.53 -1.40 -5.86
N TYR A 9 -10.40 -0.73 -5.64
CA TYR A 9 -9.29 -1.21 -4.82
C TYR A 9 -8.73 -0.07 -3.97
N LEU A 10 -8.29 -0.36 -2.75
CA LEU A 10 -7.69 0.62 -1.84
C LEU A 10 -6.26 0.21 -1.46
N ILE A 11 -5.31 1.13 -1.67
CA ILE A 11 -3.91 0.97 -1.27
C ILE A 11 -3.52 2.19 -0.42
N PRO A 12 -3.42 2.07 0.92
CA PRO A 12 -3.00 3.17 1.77
C PRO A 12 -1.47 3.37 1.66
N VAL A 13 -1.05 4.47 1.04
CA VAL A 13 0.37 4.78 0.78
C VAL A 13 1.08 5.52 1.92
N ASN A 14 0.36 6.35 2.67
CA ASN A 14 0.96 7.23 3.67
C ASN A 14 0.62 6.79 5.10
N GLY A 15 1.61 6.90 5.99
CA GLY A 15 1.48 6.63 7.43
C GLY A 15 2.09 5.31 7.86
N GLU A 16 2.27 5.17 9.18
CA GLU A 16 2.71 3.92 9.79
C GLU A 16 1.68 2.81 9.61
N TYR A 17 2.10 1.55 9.76
CA TYR A 17 1.24 0.38 9.62
C TYR A 17 -0.06 0.48 10.45
N ARG A 18 0.00 1.07 11.65
CA ARG A 18 -1.19 1.30 12.50
C ARG A 18 -2.23 2.18 11.83
N MET A 19 -1.79 3.23 11.13
CA MET A 19 -2.67 4.15 10.40
C MET A 19 -3.24 3.49 9.14
N GLN A 20 -2.43 2.72 8.41
CA GLN A 20 -2.89 1.97 7.25
C GLN A 20 -3.97 0.96 7.65
N LYS A 21 -3.78 0.27 8.77
CA LYS A 21 -4.78 -0.63 9.34
C LYS A 21 -6.07 0.11 9.74
N ALA A 22 -5.97 1.31 10.31
CA ALA A 22 -7.15 2.13 10.58
C ALA A 22 -7.91 2.51 9.29
N HIS A 23 -7.19 2.92 8.24
CA HIS A 23 -7.81 3.18 6.93
C HIS A 23 -8.49 1.94 6.33
N SER A 24 -7.89 0.75 6.48
CA SER A 24 -8.52 -0.50 6.03
C SER A 24 -9.84 -0.78 6.73
N ARG A 25 -9.93 -0.51 8.05
CA ARG A 25 -11.17 -0.70 8.82
C ARG A 25 -12.26 0.25 8.36
N ILE A 26 -11.94 1.53 8.16
CA ILE A 26 -12.91 2.51 7.65
C ILE A 26 -13.41 2.11 6.25
N ALA A 27 -12.55 1.55 5.41
CA ALA A 27 -12.95 1.05 4.10
C ALA A 27 -13.88 -0.17 4.18
N GLU A 28 -13.62 -1.11 5.10
CA GLU A 28 -14.51 -2.24 5.39
C GLU A 28 -15.88 -1.76 5.91
N GLU A 29 -15.91 -0.78 6.81
CA GLU A 29 -17.15 -0.18 7.35
C GLU A 29 -18.00 0.51 6.28
N VAL A 30 -17.34 1.04 5.24
CA VAL A 30 -17.99 1.66 4.08
C VAL A 30 -18.43 0.62 3.02
N GLY A 31 -18.19 -0.66 3.28
CA GLY A 31 -18.68 -1.78 2.46
C GLY A 31 -17.68 -2.27 1.40
N MET A 32 -16.41 -1.85 1.44
CA MET A 32 -15.39 -2.49 0.63
C MET A 32 -15.09 -3.90 1.13
N LYS A 33 -14.88 -4.84 0.21
CA LYS A 33 -14.43 -6.18 0.57
C LYS A 33 -12.98 -6.13 1.02
N ARG A 34 -12.66 -6.91 2.04
CA ARG A 34 -11.29 -7.04 2.53
C ARG A 34 -10.31 -7.57 1.47
N SER A 35 -10.79 -8.33 0.49
CA SER A 35 -10.02 -8.78 -0.67
C SER A 35 -9.54 -7.64 -1.58
N ASP A 36 -10.21 -6.49 -1.51
CA ASP A 36 -10.01 -5.35 -2.39
C ASP A 36 -9.18 -4.25 -1.69
N ILE A 37 -8.76 -4.49 -0.44
CA ILE A 37 -7.95 -3.58 0.37
C ILE A 37 -6.56 -4.20 0.55
N PHE A 38 -5.54 -3.55 -0.01
CA PHE A 38 -4.17 -4.06 -0.01
C PHE A 38 -3.31 -3.28 0.97
N LEU A 39 -3.00 -3.89 2.12
CA LEU A 39 -1.98 -3.40 3.05
C LEU A 39 -0.62 -3.90 2.56
N ILE A 40 0.20 -3.00 2.04
CA ILE A 40 1.50 -3.32 1.46
C ILE A 40 2.64 -2.73 2.30
N ASP A 41 3.74 -3.47 2.38
CA ASP A 41 4.98 -2.99 3.00
C ASP A 41 5.93 -2.39 1.97
N LYS A 42 6.96 -1.69 2.47
CA LYS A 42 8.00 -1.12 1.61
C LYS A 42 8.70 -2.24 0.82
N GLY A 43 8.67 -2.10 -0.51
CA GLY A 43 9.26 -3.05 -1.44
C GLY A 43 8.25 -4.04 -2.03
N ASP A 44 7.04 -4.15 -1.49
CA ASP A 44 5.98 -4.93 -2.14
C ASP A 44 5.58 -4.29 -3.47
N VAL A 45 5.36 -5.14 -4.47
CA VAL A 45 4.91 -4.73 -5.80
C VAL A 45 3.46 -5.17 -5.98
N VAL A 46 2.58 -4.28 -6.39
CA VAL A 46 1.20 -4.63 -6.76
C VAL A 46 1.09 -4.65 -8.27
N GLU A 47 0.72 -5.81 -8.83
CA GLU A 47 0.54 -6.00 -10.26
C GLU A 47 -0.94 -5.93 -10.63
N PHE A 48 -1.28 -5.03 -11.55
CA PHE A 48 -2.60 -4.89 -12.13
C PHE A 48 -2.62 -5.52 -13.53
N ARG A 49 -3.34 -6.64 -13.70
CA ARG A 49 -3.58 -7.28 -15.01
C ARG A 49 -5.06 -7.23 -15.36
N GLY A 50 -5.46 -6.19 -16.07
CA GLY A 50 -6.87 -5.97 -16.43
C GLY A 50 -7.74 -5.83 -15.19
N GLN A 51 -8.61 -6.82 -14.95
CA GLN A 51 -9.46 -6.85 -13.75
C GLN A 51 -8.82 -7.54 -12.55
N ASN A 52 -7.71 -8.25 -12.74
CA ASN A 52 -7.02 -8.98 -11.69
C ASN A 52 -5.97 -8.10 -11.01
N VAL A 53 -5.92 -8.16 -9.69
CA VAL A 53 -4.88 -7.54 -8.87
C VAL A 53 -4.20 -8.64 -8.06
N LYS A 54 -2.86 -8.62 -8.05
CA LYS A 54 -2.05 -9.53 -7.23
C LYS A 54 -0.93 -8.76 -6.56
N ILE A 55 -0.59 -9.18 -5.35
CA ILE A 55 0.65 -8.79 -4.70
C ILE A 55 1.74 -9.67 -5.32
N GLY A 56 2.67 -9.03 -6.03
CA GLY A 56 3.82 -9.65 -6.68
C GLY A 56 5.01 -9.78 -5.74
N GLU A 57 6.18 -10.08 -6.31
CA GLU A 57 7.40 -10.28 -5.54
C GLU A 57 7.92 -8.98 -4.93
N LYS A 58 8.52 -9.09 -3.74
CA LYS A 58 9.21 -7.98 -3.09
C LYS A 58 10.38 -7.52 -3.94
N SER A 59 10.30 -6.31 -4.45
CA SER A 59 11.45 -5.63 -5.02
C SER A 59 12.44 -5.32 -3.88
N SER A 60 13.67 -5.83 -4.00
CA SER A 60 14.73 -5.51 -3.06
C SER A 60 14.96 -4.00 -3.08
N PRO A 61 14.78 -3.28 -1.97
CA PRO A 61 15.11 -1.86 -1.92
C PRO A 61 16.60 -1.73 -2.21
N ARG A 62 16.95 -1.16 -3.36
CA ARG A 62 18.34 -0.91 -3.72
C ARG A 62 18.86 0.12 -2.71
N LYS A 63 19.54 -0.34 -1.65
CA LYS A 63 20.10 0.54 -0.61
C LYS A 63 21.16 1.39 -1.26
N HIS A 64 20.81 2.62 -1.63
CA HIS A 64 21.80 3.62 -1.99
C HIS A 64 22.46 4.06 -0.67
N PHE A 65 23.62 3.48 -0.37
CA PHE A 65 24.42 3.90 0.76
C PHE A 65 25.20 5.13 0.32
N ASP A 66 24.71 6.31 0.70
CA ASP A 66 25.42 7.55 0.44
C ASP A 66 26.65 7.60 1.35
N ARG A 67 27.83 7.38 0.75
CA ARG A 67 29.11 7.28 1.46
C ARG A 67 29.58 8.64 1.98
N TRP A 68 28.91 9.73 1.62
CA TRP A 68 29.32 11.09 1.91
C TRP A 68 28.78 11.66 3.23
N SER A 69 27.93 10.93 3.97
CA SER A 69 27.31 11.44 5.21
C SER A 69 28.18 11.36 6.47
N TRP A 70 29.46 10.96 6.36
CA TRP A 70 30.40 10.80 7.48
C TRP A 70 31.67 11.66 7.34
N ARG A 71 31.57 12.80 6.67
CA ARG A 71 32.57 13.87 6.74
C ARG A 71 31.86 15.11 7.28
N TRP A 72 32.41 15.62 8.39
CA TRP A 72 31.93 16.70 9.28
C TRP A 72 31.05 16.23 10.43
#